data_AF-A0AAD3HCS0-F1
#
_entry.id   AF-A0AAD3HCS0-F1
#
_cell.length_a   1.000
_cell.length_b   1.000
_cell.length_c   1.000
_cell.angle_alpha   90.00
_cell.angle_beta   90.00
_cell.angle_gamma   90.00
#
_symmetry.space_group_name_H-M   'P 1'
#
loop_
_entity.id
_entity.type
_entity.pdbx_description
1 polymer ?
#
loop_
_entity_poly.entity_id
_entity_poly.type
_entity_poly.pdbx_seq_one_letter_code
_entity_poly.pdbx_strand_id
1 'polypeptide(L)'
;MERSPRRSIPLIVHVPHVSTSVDALEGNRSSIVDVQMAGKKHSIIFNQEKTQFMERERPHKVIKDTKFSGALSNLQSCDLIEAEGDIVSQSMLGCDLESITVPSETVSVLDTIVRLVVTRTLSPIPYWRIPIGGQYLDNGGPIVAKKAVVICMQVLAESASSLQSSNNFLATKLQKKMGKNPNQFREFVGDMITMFLAGTETSATTILSCIYQFAQDKFLRDGLRIETEALGEDIESIDVTAIPSKLPLLTSLIFEVLRHLESSVPMYLDNVKIPAQSSLFVTNRIESKKSYAPLSGPRDKFCAKKYLMQNDSGKDDLSDLGHIPTPSTGFQSFGLGARICPGRHFFIRFAYFLLLLSLLLALYAQAKMIEYITEAHNTYKAILISKELSSSISCKVSCHCPPLSI
;
A
#
# COMPACT_ATOMS: atom_id res chain seq x y z
N MET A 1 35.32 -12.96 25.65
CA MET A 1 35.74 -13.44 24.32
C MET A 1 35.57 -12.31 23.33
N GLU A 2 36.64 -11.56 23.07
CA GLU A 2 36.65 -10.48 22.07
C GLU A 2 36.59 -11.08 20.66
N ARG A 3 35.64 -10.60 19.84
CA ARG A 3 35.51 -11.00 18.43
C ARG A 3 36.44 -10.15 17.58
N SER A 4 37.30 -10.80 16.81
CA SER A 4 38.19 -10.15 15.86
C SER A 4 37.41 -9.54 14.67
N PRO A 5 37.93 -8.47 14.03
CA PRO A 5 37.24 -7.79 12.94
C PRO A 5 37.31 -8.62 11.65
N ARG A 6 36.15 -8.83 11.03
CA ARG A 6 36.00 -9.54 9.75
C ARG A 6 36.62 -8.71 8.62
N ARG A 7 37.59 -9.30 7.90
CA ARG A 7 38.08 -8.78 6.62
C ARG A 7 37.07 -9.11 5.51
N SER A 8 36.63 -8.10 4.78
CA SER A 8 35.86 -8.25 3.54
C SER A 8 36.80 -8.66 2.40
N ILE A 9 36.40 -9.67 1.62
CA ILE A 9 37.06 -10.04 0.37
C ILE A 9 36.17 -9.53 -0.78
N PRO A 10 36.68 -8.73 -1.73
CA PRO A 10 35.90 -8.29 -2.87
C PRO A 10 35.64 -9.46 -3.83
N LEU A 11 34.36 -9.73 -4.10
CA LEU A 11 33.92 -10.68 -5.13
C LEU A 11 33.92 -9.96 -6.48
N ILE A 12 34.86 -10.29 -7.36
CA ILE A 12 34.85 -9.84 -8.75
C ILE A 12 33.96 -10.81 -9.55
N VAL A 13 32.80 -10.34 -10.01
CA VAL A 13 31.90 -11.11 -10.88
C VAL A 13 32.16 -10.70 -12.32
N HIS A 14 32.65 -11.63 -13.14
CA HIS A 14 32.74 -11.45 -14.58
C HIS A 14 31.35 -11.55 -15.21
N VAL A 15 30.90 -10.48 -15.86
CA VAL A 15 29.67 -10.44 -16.66
C VAL A 15 29.98 -11.04 -18.05
N PRO A 16 29.23 -12.05 -18.53
CA PRO A 16 29.47 -12.64 -19.84
C PRO A 16 29.09 -11.68 -20.98
N HIS A 17 29.83 -11.77 -22.08
CA HIS A 17 29.62 -11.03 -23.32
C HIS A 17 28.23 -11.30 -23.89
N VAL A 18 27.41 -10.27 -24.06
CA VAL A 18 26.15 -10.32 -24.82
C VAL A 18 26.50 -10.23 -26.30
N SER A 19 26.11 -11.24 -27.08
CA SER A 19 26.16 -11.16 -28.56
C SER A 19 24.74 -10.89 -29.07
N THR A 20 24.59 -9.86 -29.89
CA THR A 20 23.34 -9.50 -30.56
C THR A 20 23.41 -9.96 -32.01
N SER A 21 22.64 -10.98 -32.39
CA SER A 21 22.39 -11.27 -33.80
C SER A 21 21.17 -10.47 -34.26
N VAL A 22 21.37 -9.53 -35.17
CA VAL A 22 20.30 -8.73 -35.77
C VAL A 22 19.98 -9.34 -37.13
N ASP A 23 18.98 -10.21 -37.20
CA ASP A 23 18.44 -10.64 -38.48
C ASP A 23 17.40 -9.60 -38.95
N ALA A 24 17.69 -8.98 -40.10
CA ALA A 24 16.89 -7.93 -40.69
C ALA A 24 15.66 -8.52 -41.42
N LEU A 25 14.49 -8.42 -40.80
CA LEU A 25 13.20 -8.48 -41.49
C LEU A 25 12.49 -7.13 -41.33
N GLU A 26 12.17 -6.50 -42.45
CA GLU A 26 11.53 -5.19 -42.53
C GLU A 26 10.06 -5.26 -42.09
N GLY A 27 9.66 -4.33 -41.21
CA GLY A 27 8.28 -4.10 -40.78
C GLY A 27 8.01 -4.53 -39.33
N ASN A 28 7.94 -3.55 -38.42
CA ASN A 28 7.80 -3.70 -36.95
C ASN A 28 9.00 -4.32 -36.22
N ARG A 29 9.98 -3.48 -35.88
CA ARG A 29 11.20 -3.83 -35.13
C ARG A 29 10.90 -4.08 -33.64
N SER A 30 10.42 -5.28 -33.33
CA SER A 30 10.57 -5.86 -31.99
C SER A 30 11.96 -6.52 -31.92
N SER A 31 12.82 -6.04 -31.02
CA SER A 31 14.08 -6.70 -30.71
C SER A 31 13.80 -7.82 -29.71
N ILE A 32 13.98 -9.08 -30.13
CA ILE A 32 13.99 -10.23 -29.24
C ILE A 32 15.40 -10.36 -28.69
N VAL A 33 15.57 -10.14 -27.39
CA VAL A 33 16.82 -10.42 -26.70
C VAL A 33 16.69 -11.79 -26.07
N ASP A 34 17.40 -12.75 -26.63
CA ASP A 34 17.52 -14.07 -26.05
C ASP A 34 18.61 -14.06 -24.97
N VAL A 35 18.20 -14.23 -23.72
CA VAL A 35 19.10 -14.36 -22.58
C VAL A 35 19.16 -15.83 -22.20
N GLN A 36 20.36 -16.41 -22.24
CA GLN A 36 20.56 -17.77 -21.74
C GLN A 36 20.94 -17.71 -20.26
N MET A 37 20.07 -18.25 -19.40
CA MET A 37 20.27 -18.26 -17.95
C MET A 37 20.06 -19.67 -17.42
N ALA A 38 21.06 -20.20 -16.69
CA ALA A 38 21.02 -21.56 -16.12
C ALA A 38 20.66 -22.66 -17.13
N GLY A 39 21.20 -22.58 -18.35
CA GLY A 39 20.95 -23.55 -19.42
C GLY A 39 19.57 -23.46 -20.07
N LYS A 40 18.74 -22.47 -19.71
CA LYS A 40 17.44 -22.21 -20.33
C LYS A 40 17.47 -20.90 -21.11
N LYS A 41 16.81 -20.92 -22.27
CA LYS A 41 16.68 -19.75 -23.15
C LYS A 41 15.45 -18.95 -22.72
N HIS A 42 15.64 -17.68 -22.41
CA HIS A 42 14.58 -16.74 -22.07
C HIS A 42 14.54 -15.65 -23.15
N SER A 43 13.43 -15.53 -23.87
CA SER A 43 13.26 -14.50 -24.90
C SER A 43 12.56 -13.29 -24.28
N ILE A 44 13.26 -12.16 -24.22
CA ILE A 44 12.71 -10.89 -23.75
C ILE A 44 12.44 -10.04 -24.98
N ILE A 45 11.18 -9.71 -25.23
CA ILE A 45 10.77 -8.92 -26.40
C ILE A 45 10.66 -7.46 -26.00
N PHE A 46 11.50 -6.61 -26.59
CA PHE A 46 11.41 -5.17 -26.44
C PHE A 46 11.01 -4.52 -27.78
N ASN A 47 10.15 -3.50 -27.74
CA ASN A 47 10.00 -2.59 -28.88
C ASN A 47 11.22 -1.64 -28.90
N GLN A 48 11.85 -1.43 -30.05
CA GLN A 48 13.05 -0.58 -30.19
C GLN A 48 12.85 0.85 -29.67
N GLU A 49 11.70 1.48 -29.92
CA GLU A 49 11.36 2.80 -29.35
C GLU A 49 11.34 2.76 -27.82
N LYS A 50 10.96 1.61 -27.27
CA LYS A 50 10.79 1.39 -25.84
C LYS A 50 12.10 1.05 -25.15
N THR A 51 13.00 0.31 -25.80
CA THR A 51 14.38 0.18 -25.32
C THR A 51 15.04 1.54 -25.22
N GLN A 52 14.86 2.38 -26.24
CA GLN A 52 15.36 3.77 -26.24
C GLN A 52 14.64 4.67 -25.24
N PHE A 53 13.34 4.45 -24.98
CA PHE A 53 12.61 5.13 -23.91
C PHE A 53 13.12 4.69 -22.53
N MET A 54 13.26 3.39 -22.27
CA MET A 54 13.79 2.89 -21.00
C MET A 54 15.26 3.26 -20.77
N GLU A 55 16.06 3.42 -21.83
CA GLU A 55 17.43 3.92 -21.72
C GLU A 55 17.50 5.44 -21.50
N ARG A 56 16.54 6.20 -22.05
CA ARG A 56 16.40 7.66 -21.78
C ARG A 56 15.81 7.96 -20.41
N GLU A 57 14.79 7.20 -20.02
CA GLU A 57 14.07 7.26 -18.74
C GLU A 57 14.67 6.30 -17.71
N ARG A 58 15.86 5.73 -17.98
CA ARG A 58 16.58 4.86 -17.05
C ARG A 58 16.72 5.64 -15.76
N PRO A 59 16.25 5.10 -14.62
CA PRO A 59 15.99 5.90 -13.43
C PRO A 59 17.29 6.21 -12.69
N HIS A 60 18.08 7.14 -13.21
CA HIS A 60 18.88 8.02 -12.36
C HIS A 60 18.04 9.20 -11.86
N LYS A 61 16.84 9.39 -12.45
CA LYS A 61 15.95 10.52 -12.20
C LYS A 61 14.49 10.15 -11.94
N VAL A 62 14.21 8.90 -11.54
CA VAL A 62 13.20 8.73 -10.51
C VAL A 62 13.85 9.32 -9.28
N ILE A 63 13.62 10.62 -9.10
CA ILE A 63 13.53 11.16 -7.75
C ILE A 63 12.41 10.31 -7.15
N LYS A 64 12.78 9.14 -6.59
CA LYS A 64 12.18 8.70 -5.35
C LYS A 64 12.27 9.98 -4.57
N ASP A 65 11.16 10.67 -4.41
CA ASP A 65 11.12 11.77 -3.49
C ASP A 65 11.61 11.12 -2.21
N THR A 66 12.87 11.32 -1.87
CA THR A 66 13.56 10.53 -0.84
C THR A 66 12.91 10.83 0.50
N LYS A 67 12.22 11.98 0.56
CA LYS A 67 11.24 12.34 1.57
C LYS A 67 9.98 11.48 1.49
N PHE A 68 9.41 11.19 0.33
CA PHE A 68 8.31 10.22 0.19
C PHE A 68 8.74 8.81 0.59
N SER A 69 9.79 8.24 0.00
CA SER A 69 10.23 6.88 0.35
C SER A 69 10.67 6.77 1.81
N GLY A 70 11.25 7.84 2.38
CA GLY A 70 11.68 7.92 3.78
C GLY A 70 10.54 8.16 4.76
N ALA A 71 9.59 9.03 4.44
CA ALA A 71 8.38 9.25 5.24
C ALA A 71 7.44 8.06 5.13
N LEU A 72 7.30 7.46 3.95
CA LEU A 72 6.57 6.21 3.73
C LEU A 72 7.25 5.06 4.46
N SER A 73 8.59 4.93 4.46
CA SER A 73 9.26 3.90 5.28
C SER A 73 9.11 4.15 6.79
N ASN A 74 8.94 5.42 7.20
CA ASN A 74 8.74 5.81 8.60
C ASN A 74 7.26 5.82 9.04
N LEU A 75 6.29 5.84 8.12
CA LEU A 75 4.84 5.69 8.36
C LEU A 75 4.35 4.26 8.07
N GLN A 76 5.06 3.52 7.21
CA GLN A 76 5.13 2.06 7.22
C GLN A 76 5.86 1.56 8.47
N SER A 77 6.22 2.45 9.42
CA SER A 77 6.47 2.07 10.81
C SER A 77 5.41 1.08 11.22
N CYS A 78 5.88 -0.01 11.80
CA CYS A 78 5.19 -1.26 12.10
C CYS A 78 3.68 -1.14 12.34
N ASP A 79 3.23 -0.12 13.06
CA ASP A 79 1.86 0.18 13.47
C ASP A 79 0.76 -0.04 12.41
N LEU A 80 0.89 0.46 11.16
CA LEU A 80 -0.17 0.26 10.16
C LEU A 80 -0.17 -1.19 9.64
N ILE A 81 1.02 -1.77 9.42
CA ILE A 81 1.15 -3.17 8.99
C ILE A 81 0.69 -4.11 10.12
N GLU A 82 0.94 -3.75 11.37
CA GLU A 82 0.47 -4.43 12.58
C GLU A 82 -1.04 -4.34 12.69
N ALA A 83 -1.63 -3.15 12.59
CA ALA A 83 -3.08 -2.98 12.58
C ALA A 83 -3.78 -3.76 11.45
N GLU A 84 -3.19 -3.73 10.26
CA GLU A 84 -3.63 -4.51 9.11
C GLU A 84 -3.47 -6.01 9.36
N GLY A 85 -2.38 -6.41 10.01
CA GLY A 85 -2.11 -7.76 10.46
C GLY A 85 -3.21 -8.25 11.38
N ASP A 86 -3.52 -7.50 12.44
CA ASP A 86 -4.56 -7.81 13.42
C ASP A 86 -5.93 -7.94 12.77
N ILE A 87 -6.27 -7.03 11.85
CA ILE A 87 -7.60 -7.06 11.22
C ILE A 87 -7.72 -8.21 10.22
N VAL A 88 -6.67 -8.46 9.43
CA VAL A 88 -6.63 -9.59 8.50
C VAL A 88 -6.62 -10.91 9.28
N SER A 89 -5.86 -11.05 10.37
CA SER A 89 -5.87 -12.25 11.21
C SER A 89 -7.22 -12.44 11.88
N GLN A 90 -7.84 -11.40 12.42
CA GLN A 90 -9.14 -11.51 13.07
C GLN A 90 -10.22 -11.90 12.05
N SER A 91 -10.18 -11.31 10.86
CA SER A 91 -11.17 -11.58 9.81
C SER A 91 -11.00 -12.96 9.16
N MET A 92 -9.75 -13.37 8.88
CA MET A 92 -9.45 -14.60 8.16
C MET A 92 -9.27 -15.80 9.07
N LEU A 93 -8.70 -15.58 10.26
CA LEU A 93 -8.31 -16.63 11.21
C LEU A 93 -9.17 -16.61 12.48
N GLY A 94 -9.81 -15.49 12.82
CA GLY A 94 -10.50 -15.34 14.11
C GLY A 94 -9.53 -15.25 15.28
N CYS A 95 -8.33 -14.73 15.02
CA CYS A 95 -7.26 -14.55 16.00
C CYS A 95 -6.86 -13.08 16.03
N ASP A 96 -6.86 -12.52 17.23
CA ASP A 96 -6.27 -11.22 17.52
C ASP A 96 -4.78 -11.44 17.79
N LEU A 97 -3.91 -10.79 17.01
CA LEU A 97 -2.46 -10.88 17.21
C LEU A 97 -1.96 -9.85 18.24
N GLU A 98 -2.82 -8.91 18.64
CA GLU A 98 -2.50 -7.77 19.52
C GLU A 98 -1.22 -7.03 19.08
N SER A 99 -0.95 -6.98 17.77
CA SER A 99 0.36 -6.55 17.28
C SER A 99 0.58 -5.04 17.40
N ILE A 100 -0.50 -4.26 17.51
CA ILE A 100 -0.44 -2.82 17.78
C ILE A 100 0.05 -2.54 19.22
N THR A 101 -0.33 -3.36 20.20
CA THR A 101 -0.03 -3.10 21.62
C THR A 101 1.24 -3.79 22.06
N VAL A 102 1.52 -4.98 21.52
CA VAL A 102 2.66 -5.81 21.86
C VAL A 102 3.38 -6.20 20.57
N PRO A 103 4.69 -5.92 20.44
CA PRO A 103 5.46 -6.36 19.28
C PRO A 103 5.30 -7.86 19.06
N SER A 104 4.62 -8.23 17.98
CA SER A 104 4.25 -9.61 17.72
C SER A 104 5.38 -10.32 16.96
N GLU A 105 5.97 -11.37 17.53
CA GLU A 105 6.94 -12.23 16.80
C GLU A 105 6.29 -12.76 15.50
N THR A 106 4.98 -12.96 15.51
CA THR A 106 4.19 -13.36 14.34
C THR A 106 4.31 -12.38 13.19
N VAL A 107 4.05 -11.09 13.42
CA VAL A 107 4.13 -10.06 12.38
C VAL A 107 5.56 -9.91 11.87
N SER A 108 6.56 -9.94 12.74
CA SER A 108 7.98 -9.88 12.37
C SER A 108 8.42 -11.04 11.47
N VAL A 109 7.99 -12.27 11.80
CA VAL A 109 8.26 -13.44 10.97
C VAL A 109 7.55 -13.35 9.63
N LEU A 110 6.31 -12.85 9.60
CA LEU A 110 5.54 -12.68 8.37
C LEU A 110 6.16 -11.62 7.44
N ASP A 111 6.60 -10.46 7.96
CA ASP A 111 7.37 -9.45 7.20
C ASP A 111 8.64 -10.06 6.60
N THR A 112 9.35 -10.88 7.38
CA THR A 112 10.55 -11.58 6.87
C THR A 112 10.21 -12.52 5.71
N ILE A 113 9.09 -13.25 5.78
CA ILE A 113 8.65 -14.12 4.68
C ILE A 113 8.31 -13.30 3.44
N VAL A 114 7.58 -12.20 3.59
CA VAL A 114 7.22 -11.32 2.47
C VAL A 114 8.47 -10.84 1.76
N ARG A 115 9.44 -10.31 2.50
CA ARG A 115 10.73 -9.86 1.95
C ARG A 115 11.44 -10.99 1.22
N LEU A 116 11.44 -12.20 1.76
CA LEU A 116 12.03 -13.37 1.11
C LEU A 116 11.28 -13.74 -0.18
N VAL A 117 9.95 -13.77 -0.17
CA VAL A 117 9.13 -14.11 -1.34
C VAL A 117 9.35 -13.07 -2.43
N VAL A 118 9.30 -11.78 -2.11
CA VAL A 118 9.52 -10.68 -3.06
C VAL A 118 10.94 -10.73 -3.61
N THR A 119 11.96 -10.86 -2.75
CA THR A 119 13.37 -10.92 -3.18
C THR A 119 13.62 -12.10 -4.11
N ARG A 120 13.07 -13.27 -3.78
CA ARG A 120 13.19 -14.46 -4.63
C ARG A 120 12.42 -14.31 -5.95
N THR A 121 11.21 -13.78 -5.91
CA THR A 121 10.35 -13.60 -7.11
C THR A 121 10.96 -12.60 -8.09
N LEU A 122 11.55 -11.52 -7.58
CA LEU A 122 12.18 -10.48 -8.39
C LEU A 122 13.62 -10.80 -8.78
N SER A 123 14.22 -11.84 -8.21
CA SER A 123 15.58 -12.21 -8.54
C SER A 123 15.65 -12.85 -9.94
N PRO A 124 16.52 -12.36 -10.84
CA PRO A 124 16.72 -12.95 -12.15
C PRO A 124 17.33 -14.35 -12.10
N ILE A 125 17.98 -14.68 -10.97
CA ILE A 125 18.65 -15.96 -10.74
C ILE A 125 18.03 -16.61 -9.51
N PRO A 126 17.70 -17.92 -9.55
CA PRO A 126 17.15 -18.62 -8.39
C PRO A 126 18.23 -18.88 -7.33
N TYR A 127 18.80 -17.83 -6.73
CA TYR A 127 19.97 -17.91 -5.84
C TYR A 127 19.70 -18.78 -4.61
N TRP A 128 18.45 -18.88 -4.16
CA TRP A 128 18.01 -19.77 -3.08
C TRP A 128 18.19 -21.26 -3.39
N ARG A 129 18.40 -21.63 -4.67
CA ARG A 129 18.75 -22.98 -5.09
C ARG A 129 20.26 -23.26 -5.05
N ILE A 130 21.09 -22.24 -4.85
CA ILE A 130 22.54 -22.42 -4.71
C ILE A 130 22.81 -23.04 -3.33
N PRO A 131 23.40 -24.24 -3.26
CA PRO A 131 23.69 -24.88 -1.98
C PRO A 131 24.57 -23.98 -1.10
N ILE A 132 24.23 -23.87 0.19
CA ILE A 132 24.95 -23.10 1.22
C ILE A 132 24.91 -21.56 1.00
N GLY A 133 25.34 -21.07 -0.17
CA GLY A 133 25.36 -19.64 -0.50
C GLY A 133 23.96 -19.02 -0.61
N GLY A 134 22.99 -19.74 -1.17
CA GLY A 134 21.61 -19.28 -1.26
C GLY A 134 20.96 -19.07 0.10
N GLN A 135 21.23 -19.97 1.05
CA GLN A 135 20.71 -19.87 2.42
C GLN A 135 21.31 -18.69 3.19
N TYR A 136 22.58 -18.36 2.91
CA TYR A 136 23.24 -17.19 3.48
C TYR A 136 22.65 -15.89 2.95
N LEU A 137 22.41 -15.82 1.63
CA LEU A 137 21.78 -14.66 0.98
C LEU A 137 20.30 -14.50 1.38
N ASP A 138 19.62 -15.61 1.64
CA ASP A 138 18.25 -15.64 2.17
C ASP A 138 18.16 -15.36 3.69
N ASN A 139 19.26 -14.97 4.36
CA ASN A 139 19.28 -14.74 5.82
C ASN A 139 18.61 -15.86 6.65
N GLY A 140 18.81 -17.12 6.26
CA GLY A 140 18.21 -18.26 6.96
C GLY A 140 16.79 -18.62 6.49
N GLY A 141 16.46 -18.44 5.21
CA GLY A 141 15.17 -18.77 4.62
C GLY A 141 14.49 -20.07 5.08
N PRO A 142 15.19 -21.22 5.21
CA PRO A 142 14.59 -22.45 5.77
C PRO A 142 14.19 -22.33 7.25
N ILE A 143 14.92 -21.57 8.05
CA ILE A 143 14.63 -21.31 9.47
C ILE A 143 13.40 -20.41 9.57
N VAL A 144 13.36 -19.33 8.78
CA VAL A 144 12.21 -18.40 8.72
C VAL A 144 10.95 -19.16 8.29
N ALA A 145 11.03 -19.98 7.24
CA ALA A 145 9.89 -20.78 6.77
C ALA A 145 9.41 -21.79 7.83
N LYS A 146 10.33 -22.41 8.60
CA LYS A 146 9.94 -23.29 9.72
C LYS A 146 9.26 -22.51 10.83
N LYS A 147 9.80 -21.35 11.22
CA LYS A 147 9.19 -20.46 12.21
C LYS A 147 7.79 -20.02 11.79
N ALA A 148 7.63 -19.62 10.52
CA ALA A 148 6.35 -19.24 9.95
C ALA A 148 5.28 -20.32 10.09
N VAL A 149 5.65 -21.56 9.74
CA VAL A 149 4.75 -22.71 9.87
C VAL A 149 4.39 -22.93 11.34
N VAL A 150 5.35 -22.90 12.26
CA VAL A 150 5.08 -23.06 13.70
C VAL A 150 4.11 -22.00 14.20
N ILE A 151 4.34 -20.73 13.86
CA ILE A 151 3.49 -19.61 14.27
C ILE A 151 2.08 -19.75 13.69
N CYS A 152 1.95 -20.07 12.41
CA CYS A 152 0.63 -20.28 11.81
C CYS A 152 -0.10 -21.48 12.43
N MET A 153 0.63 -22.52 12.83
CA MET A 153 0.05 -23.68 13.52
C MET A 153 -0.42 -23.31 14.92
N GLN A 154 0.31 -22.44 15.63
CA GLN A 154 -0.10 -21.91 16.94
C GLN A 154 -1.36 -21.06 16.81
N VAL A 155 -1.35 -20.08 15.89
CA VAL A 155 -2.52 -19.24 15.59
C VAL A 155 -3.73 -20.08 15.21
N LEU A 156 -3.56 -21.11 14.37
CA LEU A 156 -4.64 -22.01 14.00
C LEU A 156 -5.12 -22.89 15.15
N ALA A 157 -4.24 -23.31 16.05
CA ALA A 157 -4.60 -24.09 17.23
C ALA A 157 -5.42 -23.25 18.23
N GLU A 158 -4.99 -22.01 18.48
CA GLU A 158 -5.69 -21.03 19.31
C GLU A 158 -7.06 -20.67 18.71
N SER A 159 -7.08 -20.46 17.39
CA SER A 159 -8.31 -20.26 16.64
C SER A 159 -9.21 -21.49 16.78
N ALA A 160 -8.69 -22.71 16.60
CA ALA A 160 -9.47 -23.96 16.73
C ALA A 160 -10.12 -24.13 18.12
N SER A 161 -9.47 -23.68 19.19
CA SER A 161 -10.09 -23.65 20.52
C SER A 161 -11.19 -22.59 20.65
N SER A 162 -11.03 -21.42 20.02
CA SER A 162 -12.04 -20.34 20.00
C SER A 162 -13.22 -20.65 19.06
N LEU A 163 -13.01 -21.54 18.10
CA LEU A 163 -13.92 -21.87 17.01
C LEU A 163 -15.18 -22.68 17.38
N GLN A 164 -15.33 -23.11 18.63
CA GLN A 164 -16.56 -23.78 19.06
C GLN A 164 -17.78 -22.83 19.10
N SER A 165 -17.58 -21.51 19.01
CA SER A 165 -18.66 -20.51 19.13
C SER A 165 -18.84 -19.57 17.92
N SER A 166 -17.96 -19.57 16.91
CA SER A 166 -17.98 -18.54 15.85
C SER A 166 -18.26 -19.08 14.44
N ASN A 167 -19.15 -18.39 13.71
CA ASN A 167 -19.50 -18.64 12.30
C ASN A 167 -18.45 -18.09 11.31
N ASN A 168 -17.15 -18.11 11.67
CA ASN A 168 -16.14 -17.49 10.82
C ASN A 168 -15.72 -18.41 9.64
N PHE A 169 -15.12 -17.82 8.61
CA PHE A 169 -14.69 -18.52 7.40
C PHE A 169 -13.71 -19.66 7.69
N LEU A 170 -12.80 -19.44 8.66
CA LEU A 170 -11.84 -20.43 9.12
C LEU A 170 -12.53 -21.64 9.74
N ALA A 171 -13.52 -21.42 10.61
CA ALA A 171 -14.32 -22.45 11.29
C ALA A 171 -14.84 -23.46 10.27
N THR A 172 -15.49 -22.91 9.24
CA THR A 172 -16.20 -23.68 8.23
C THR A 172 -15.23 -24.49 7.37
N LYS A 173 -14.04 -23.94 7.07
CA LYS A 173 -13.00 -24.66 6.31
C LYS A 173 -12.25 -25.67 7.17
N LEU A 174 -11.90 -25.33 8.41
CA LEU A 174 -11.23 -26.21 9.36
C LEU A 174 -12.10 -27.42 9.65
N GLN A 175 -13.39 -27.26 9.97
CA GLN A 175 -14.30 -28.39 10.23
C GLN A 175 -14.41 -29.35 9.03
N LYS A 176 -14.34 -28.84 7.79
CA LYS A 176 -14.39 -29.66 6.57
C LYS A 176 -13.08 -30.38 6.25
N LYS A 177 -11.94 -29.85 6.71
CA LYS A 177 -10.59 -30.37 6.39
C LYS A 177 -9.92 -31.11 7.56
N MET A 178 -10.24 -30.79 8.81
CA MET A 178 -9.73 -31.45 10.01
C MET A 178 -10.37 -32.83 10.13
N GLY A 179 -9.59 -33.86 9.85
CA GLY A 179 -10.02 -35.26 9.73
C GLY A 179 -9.56 -35.94 8.45
N LYS A 180 -9.04 -35.17 7.48
CA LYS A 180 -8.49 -35.68 6.23
C LYS A 180 -7.00 -35.36 6.15
N ASN A 181 -6.19 -36.40 5.89
CA ASN A 181 -4.77 -36.41 5.50
C ASN A 181 -3.89 -35.20 5.93
N PRO A 182 -2.79 -35.39 6.68
CA PRO A 182 -1.84 -34.33 7.06
C PRO A 182 -1.41 -33.37 5.94
N ASN A 183 -1.35 -33.83 4.70
CA ASN A 183 -1.04 -32.98 3.54
C ASN A 183 -2.11 -31.91 3.28
N GLN A 184 -3.40 -32.22 3.45
CA GLN A 184 -4.49 -31.25 3.25
C GLN A 184 -4.47 -30.15 4.30
N PHE A 185 -4.04 -30.48 5.51
CA PHE A 185 -3.85 -29.50 6.56
C PHE A 185 -2.68 -28.58 6.24
N ARG A 186 -1.55 -29.12 5.77
CA ARG A 186 -0.41 -28.30 5.32
C ARG A 186 -0.77 -27.37 4.16
N GLU A 187 -1.53 -27.86 3.18
CA GLU A 187 -2.06 -27.04 2.09
C GLU A 187 -2.94 -25.91 2.62
N PHE A 188 -3.82 -26.22 3.58
CA PHE A 188 -4.67 -25.22 4.21
C PHE A 188 -3.87 -24.14 4.96
N VAL A 189 -2.82 -24.52 5.72
CA VAL A 189 -1.89 -23.57 6.35
C VAL A 189 -1.26 -22.66 5.28
N GLY A 190 -0.83 -23.23 4.16
CA GLY A 190 -0.28 -22.48 3.04
C GLY A 190 -1.27 -21.48 2.42
N ASP A 191 -2.54 -21.89 2.26
CA ASP A 191 -3.62 -21.00 1.80
C ASP A 191 -3.82 -19.83 2.77
N MET A 192 -3.80 -20.08 4.08
CA MET A 192 -3.98 -19.05 5.11
C MET A 192 -2.82 -18.06 5.15
N ILE A 193 -1.58 -18.55 5.10
CA ILE A 193 -0.39 -17.68 4.99
C ILE A 193 -0.50 -16.81 3.74
N THR A 194 -0.89 -17.40 2.61
CA THR A 194 -1.02 -16.66 1.34
C THR A 194 -2.08 -15.56 1.45
N MET A 195 -3.25 -15.86 2.05
CA MET A 195 -4.32 -14.88 2.24
C MET A 195 -3.91 -13.77 3.21
N PHE A 196 -3.23 -14.11 4.32
CA PHE A 196 -2.72 -13.14 5.27
C PHE A 196 -1.73 -12.18 4.60
N LEU A 197 -0.67 -12.73 3.98
CA LEU A 197 0.38 -11.92 3.34
C LEU A 197 -0.18 -11.06 2.22
N ALA A 198 -1.06 -11.61 1.39
CA ALA A 198 -1.69 -10.85 0.30
C ALA A 198 -2.63 -9.75 0.83
N GLY A 199 -3.31 -9.99 1.95
CA GLY A 199 -4.18 -9.01 2.59
C GLY A 199 -3.38 -7.85 3.17
N THR A 200 -2.51 -8.12 4.13
CA THR A 200 -1.88 -7.13 5.01
C THR A 200 -1.01 -6.10 4.30
N GLU A 201 -0.05 -6.52 3.45
CA GLU A 201 0.89 -5.56 2.85
C GLU A 201 0.21 -4.70 1.77
N THR A 202 -0.66 -5.33 0.97
CA THR A 202 -1.32 -4.63 -0.15
C THR A 202 -2.34 -3.61 0.35
N SER A 203 -3.05 -3.93 1.44
CA SER A 203 -3.99 -3.01 2.06
C SER A 203 -3.29 -1.85 2.75
N ALA A 204 -2.29 -2.14 3.59
CA ALA A 204 -1.46 -1.13 4.28
C ALA A 204 -0.88 -0.12 3.28
N THR A 205 -0.29 -0.61 2.19
CA THR A 205 0.31 0.23 1.15
C THR A 205 -0.73 1.10 0.45
N THR A 206 -1.92 0.57 0.19
CA THR A 206 -3.00 1.32 -0.45
C THR A 206 -3.55 2.41 0.46
N ILE A 207 -3.84 2.07 1.72
CA ILE A 207 -4.34 3.01 2.73
C ILE A 207 -3.32 4.10 2.98
N LEU A 208 -2.05 3.75 3.15
CA LEU A 208 -0.98 4.74 3.33
C LEU A 208 -0.84 5.66 2.12
N SER A 209 -1.00 5.12 0.91
CA SER A 209 -0.98 5.93 -0.31
C SER A 209 -2.19 6.87 -0.38
N CYS A 210 -3.38 6.44 0.03
CA CYS A 210 -4.53 7.33 0.18
C CYS A 210 -4.26 8.42 1.24
N ILE A 211 -3.65 8.04 2.36
CA ILE A 211 -3.27 8.95 3.45
C ILE A 211 -2.35 10.05 2.93
N TYR A 212 -1.32 9.64 2.20
CA TYR A 212 -0.39 10.55 1.56
C TYR A 212 -1.06 11.51 0.58
N GLN A 213 -1.96 11.01 -0.27
CA GLN A 213 -2.64 11.85 -1.28
C GLN A 213 -3.54 12.89 -0.61
N PHE A 214 -4.31 12.52 0.42
CA PHE A 214 -5.11 13.52 1.15
C PHE A 214 -4.23 14.54 1.88
N ALA A 215 -3.07 14.13 2.40
CA ALA A 215 -2.19 15.03 3.15
C ALA A 215 -1.60 16.14 2.26
N GLN A 216 -1.43 15.86 0.96
CA GLN A 216 -0.87 16.80 0.00
C GLN A 216 -1.90 17.75 -0.62
N ASP A 217 -3.14 17.30 -0.79
CA ASP A 217 -4.18 18.07 -1.48
C ASP A 217 -5.22 18.62 -0.49
N LYS A 218 -5.13 19.93 -0.22
CA LYS A 218 -6.08 20.64 0.65
C LYS A 218 -7.52 20.54 0.12
N PHE A 219 -7.74 20.63 -1.18
CA PHE A 219 -9.10 20.57 -1.75
C PHE A 219 -9.68 19.17 -1.62
N LEU A 220 -8.87 18.13 -1.83
CA LEU A 220 -9.27 16.75 -1.56
C LEU A 220 -9.66 16.56 -0.10
N ARG A 221 -8.83 17.04 0.83
CA ARG A 221 -9.11 16.95 2.27
C ARG A 221 -10.39 17.69 2.66
N ASP A 222 -10.58 18.92 2.16
CA ASP A 222 -11.78 19.71 2.43
C ASP A 222 -13.04 19.04 1.84
N GLY A 223 -12.93 18.43 0.66
CA GLY A 223 -14.01 17.66 0.03
C GLY A 223 -14.38 16.40 0.81
N LEU A 224 -13.38 15.60 1.21
CA LEU A 224 -13.59 14.39 2.02
C LEU A 224 -14.19 14.73 3.39
N ARG A 225 -13.79 15.86 3.98
CA ARG A 225 -14.40 16.36 5.22
C ARG A 225 -15.88 16.62 5.04
N ILE A 226 -16.25 17.40 4.02
CA ILE A 226 -17.66 17.74 3.73
C ILE A 226 -18.47 16.45 3.52
N GLU A 227 -17.91 15.52 2.75
CA GLU A 227 -18.53 14.22 2.47
C GLU A 227 -18.77 13.40 3.76
N THR A 228 -17.81 13.42 4.67
CA THR A 228 -17.89 12.70 5.95
C THR A 228 -18.84 13.37 6.93
N GLU A 229 -18.83 14.70 7.02
CA GLU A 229 -19.78 15.47 7.84
C GLU A 229 -21.23 15.28 7.37
N ALA A 230 -21.42 15.14 6.04
CA ALA A 230 -22.74 14.90 5.45
C ALA A 230 -23.33 13.52 5.78
N LEU A 231 -22.52 12.55 6.24
CA LEU A 231 -23.05 11.27 6.70
C LEU A 231 -24.01 11.45 7.88
N GLY A 232 -23.73 12.40 8.78
CA GLY A 232 -24.59 12.71 9.94
C GLY A 232 -24.88 11.53 10.88
N GLU A 233 -24.27 10.38 10.64
CA GLU A 233 -24.52 9.09 11.29
C GLU A 233 -23.45 8.81 12.34
N ASP A 234 -23.84 8.08 13.39
CA ASP A 234 -22.87 7.46 14.29
C ASP A 234 -22.05 6.46 13.50
N ILE A 235 -20.72 6.50 13.64
CA ILE A 235 -19.78 5.63 12.91
C ILE A 235 -20.13 4.16 13.13
N GLU A 236 -20.62 3.81 14.33
CA GLU A 236 -21.03 2.46 14.70
C GLU A 236 -22.26 1.98 13.93
N SER A 237 -23.06 2.90 13.39
CA SER A 237 -24.29 2.61 12.64
C SER A 237 -24.10 2.56 11.12
N ILE A 238 -22.91 2.89 10.63
CA ILE A 238 -22.65 2.97 9.19
C ILE A 238 -22.67 1.57 8.58
N ASP A 239 -23.63 1.34 7.67
CA ASP A 239 -23.61 0.18 6.80
C ASP A 239 -22.43 0.29 5.81
N VAL A 240 -21.41 -0.54 6.02
CA VAL A 240 -20.21 -0.62 5.17
C VAL A 240 -20.55 -0.86 3.68
N THR A 241 -21.70 -1.47 3.39
CA THR A 241 -22.14 -1.70 2.01
C THR A 241 -22.70 -0.46 1.33
N ALA A 242 -23.16 0.52 2.11
CA ALA A 242 -23.65 1.82 1.62
C ALA A 242 -22.54 2.86 1.47
N ILE A 243 -21.34 2.61 2.01
CA ILE A 243 -20.23 3.57 1.94
C ILE A 243 -19.92 4.02 0.50
N PRO A 244 -19.83 3.15 -0.53
CA PRO A 244 -19.52 3.59 -1.89
C PRO A 244 -20.47 4.68 -2.41
N SER A 245 -21.76 4.56 -2.11
CA SER A 245 -22.77 5.53 -2.56
C SER A 245 -22.84 6.76 -1.67
N LYS A 246 -22.47 6.64 -0.38
CA LYS A 246 -22.49 7.78 0.55
C LYS A 246 -21.19 8.60 0.55
N LEU A 247 -20.07 7.97 0.18
CA LEU A 247 -18.73 8.56 0.11
C LEU A 247 -18.09 8.38 -1.29
N PRO A 248 -18.69 8.90 -2.36
CA PRO A 248 -18.19 8.77 -3.74
C PRO A 248 -16.77 9.35 -3.97
N LEU A 249 -16.38 10.46 -3.33
CA LEU A 249 -15.04 11.05 -3.42
C LEU A 249 -14.00 10.16 -2.72
N LEU A 250 -14.28 9.65 -1.52
CA LEU A 250 -13.41 8.65 -0.88
C LEU A 250 -13.24 7.42 -1.76
N THR A 251 -14.32 6.95 -2.37
CA THR A 251 -14.30 5.81 -3.27
C THR A 251 -13.48 6.06 -4.52
N SER A 252 -13.64 7.23 -5.13
CA SER A 252 -12.85 7.65 -6.28
C SER A 252 -11.37 7.80 -5.93
N LEU A 253 -11.04 8.28 -4.72
CA LEU A 253 -9.67 8.33 -4.21
C LEU A 253 -9.03 6.93 -4.13
N ILE A 254 -9.72 5.96 -3.52
CA ILE A 254 -9.21 4.58 -3.39
C ILE A 254 -8.93 3.99 -4.77
N PHE A 255 -9.86 4.13 -5.72
CA PHE A 255 -9.68 3.62 -7.06
C PHE A 255 -8.55 4.33 -7.82
N GLU A 256 -8.36 5.64 -7.62
CA GLU A 256 -7.25 6.35 -8.26
C GLU A 256 -5.90 5.95 -7.68
N VAL A 257 -5.82 5.72 -6.37
CA VAL A 257 -4.62 5.21 -5.71
C VAL A 257 -4.29 3.81 -6.22
N LEU A 258 -5.26 2.90 -6.24
CA LEU A 258 -5.09 1.54 -6.77
C LEU A 258 -4.59 1.56 -8.22
N ARG A 259 -5.13 2.46 -9.06
CA ARG A 259 -4.67 2.65 -10.44
C ARG A 259 -3.21 3.12 -10.52
N HIS A 260 -2.75 3.94 -9.58
CA HIS A 260 -1.36 4.43 -9.57
C HIS A 260 -0.36 3.43 -9.00
N LEU A 261 -0.79 2.58 -8.08
CA LEU A 261 0.04 1.51 -7.52
C LEU A 261 0.30 0.39 -8.56
N GLU A 262 -0.45 0.34 -9.65
CA GLU A 262 -0.15 -0.54 -10.78
C GLU A 262 1.19 -0.18 -11.45
N SER A 263 2.13 -1.14 -11.43
CA SER A 263 3.45 -1.00 -12.05
C SER A 263 3.37 -0.62 -13.55
N SER A 264 4.20 0.34 -13.93
CA SER A 264 4.20 1.01 -15.23
C SER A 264 5.09 0.31 -16.26
N VAL A 265 4.58 -0.75 -16.90
CA VAL A 265 5.14 -1.18 -18.19
C VAL A 265 4.01 -1.63 -19.11
N PRO A 266 3.94 -1.18 -20.36
CA PRO A 266 3.00 -1.77 -21.33
C PRO A 266 3.47 -3.16 -21.79
N MET A 267 2.56 -4.05 -22.15
CA MET A 267 2.85 -5.26 -22.92
C MET A 267 1.93 -5.33 -24.13
N TYR A 268 2.52 -5.56 -25.31
CA TYR A 268 1.80 -5.81 -26.55
C TYR A 268 2.20 -7.21 -27.03
N LEU A 269 1.20 -8.05 -27.36
CA LEU A 269 1.41 -9.37 -27.95
C LEU A 269 0.71 -9.40 -29.30
N ASP A 270 1.38 -8.83 -30.29
CA ASP A 270 0.92 -8.68 -31.68
C ASP A 270 0.93 -10.03 -32.42
N ASN A 271 -0.17 -10.78 -32.36
CA ASN A 271 -0.34 -12.06 -33.07
C ASN A 271 0.77 -13.10 -32.83
N VAL A 272 1.60 -12.91 -31.80
CA VAL A 272 2.68 -13.82 -31.46
C VAL A 272 2.08 -15.04 -30.78
N LYS A 273 2.26 -16.22 -31.39
CA LYS A 273 1.91 -17.49 -30.76
C LYS A 273 2.88 -17.76 -29.62
N ILE A 274 2.39 -17.61 -28.38
CA ILE A 274 3.15 -17.94 -27.18
C ILE A 274 3.12 -19.47 -27.00
N PRO A 275 4.28 -20.16 -26.95
CA PRO A 275 4.30 -21.59 -26.66
C PRO A 275 3.68 -21.91 -25.30
N ALA A 276 3.06 -23.08 -25.18
CA ALA A 276 2.61 -23.57 -23.88
C ALA A 276 3.77 -23.59 -22.87
N GLN A 277 3.47 -23.32 -21.60
CA GLN A 277 4.45 -23.26 -20.48
C GLN A 277 5.44 -22.10 -20.53
N SER A 278 5.24 -21.11 -21.41
CA SER A 278 6.01 -19.86 -21.36
C SER A 278 5.75 -19.09 -20.07
N SER A 279 6.79 -18.59 -19.41
CA SER A 279 6.66 -17.64 -18.30
C SER A 279 6.39 -16.25 -18.86
N LEU A 280 5.30 -15.62 -18.41
CA LEU A 280 4.90 -14.29 -18.84
C LEU A 280 4.96 -13.33 -17.65
N PHE A 281 5.58 -12.18 -17.85
CA PHE A 281 5.53 -11.07 -16.92
C PHE A 281 4.38 -10.15 -17.33
N VAL A 282 3.18 -10.40 -16.82
CA VAL A 282 2.05 -9.52 -17.10
C VAL A 282 2.18 -8.27 -16.24
N THR A 283 2.26 -7.13 -16.89
CA THR A 283 2.23 -5.84 -16.23
C THR A 283 0.79 -5.32 -16.27
N ASN A 284 0.24 -4.97 -15.09
CA ASN A 284 -1.19 -4.65 -14.94
C ASN A 284 -1.62 -3.35 -15.65
N ARG A 285 -0.68 -2.59 -16.23
CA ARG A 285 -0.99 -1.37 -16.98
C ARG A 285 -1.21 -1.70 -18.46
N ILE A 286 -2.46 -2.03 -18.81
CA ILE A 286 -2.87 -2.06 -20.21
C ILE A 286 -3.12 -0.62 -20.66
N GLU A 287 -2.29 -0.10 -21.57
CA GLU A 287 -2.63 1.08 -22.36
C GLU A 287 -3.75 0.71 -23.34
N SER A 288 -4.96 0.54 -22.82
CA SER A 288 -6.13 0.44 -23.67
C SER A 288 -6.36 1.82 -24.27
N LYS A 289 -6.05 1.97 -25.57
CA LYS A 289 -6.47 3.13 -26.38
C LYS A 289 -7.99 3.35 -26.32
N LYS A 290 -8.76 2.37 -25.85
CA LYS A 290 -10.23 2.38 -25.71
C LYS A 290 -10.72 2.24 -24.26
N SER A 291 -9.88 2.51 -23.25
CA SER A 291 -10.31 2.42 -21.85
C SER A 291 -11.30 3.53 -21.51
N TYR A 292 -12.53 3.14 -21.23
CA TYR A 292 -13.66 3.97 -20.79
C TYR A 292 -13.56 4.39 -19.31
N ALA A 293 -12.34 4.59 -18.76
CA ALA A 293 -12.23 5.20 -17.44
C ALA A 293 -12.62 6.70 -17.53
N PRO A 294 -13.36 7.28 -16.57
CA PRO A 294 -14.15 8.48 -16.82
C PRO A 294 -13.28 9.74 -17.08
N LEU A 295 -13.53 10.32 -18.26
CA LEU A 295 -13.72 11.71 -18.71
C LEU A 295 -13.03 12.93 -18.02
N SER A 296 -12.48 12.87 -16.81
CA SER A 296 -11.83 14.05 -16.16
C SER A 296 -10.31 13.92 -16.04
N GLY A 297 -9.60 14.67 -16.90
CA GLY A 297 -8.20 15.00 -16.74
C GLY A 297 -7.17 14.02 -17.34
N PRO A 298 -5.87 14.36 -17.26
CA PRO A 298 -4.80 13.58 -17.90
C PRO A 298 -4.60 12.20 -17.25
N ARG A 299 -4.39 11.16 -18.07
CA ARG A 299 -4.22 9.76 -17.62
C ARG A 299 -2.94 9.53 -16.81
N ASP A 300 -1.91 10.30 -17.12
CA ASP A 300 -0.59 10.31 -16.49
C ASP A 300 -0.58 11.06 -15.15
N LYS A 301 -1.66 11.78 -14.83
CA LYS A 301 -1.78 12.54 -13.58
C LYS A 301 -2.72 11.88 -12.60
N PHE A 302 -2.36 12.01 -11.33
CA PHE A 302 -3.22 11.68 -10.22
C PHE A 302 -4.41 12.64 -10.14
N CYS A 303 -5.63 12.09 -10.12
CA CYS A 303 -6.85 12.86 -9.92
C CYS A 303 -7.84 12.04 -9.08
N ALA A 304 -7.97 12.40 -7.80
CA ALA A 304 -8.88 11.71 -6.88
C ALA A 304 -10.37 11.81 -7.29
N LYS A 305 -10.72 12.72 -8.21
CA LYS A 305 -12.09 12.90 -8.74
C LYS A 305 -12.36 12.12 -10.03
N LYS A 306 -11.39 11.35 -10.52
CA LYS A 306 -11.44 10.71 -11.84
C LYS A 306 -12.62 9.72 -12.01
N TYR A 307 -13.15 9.19 -10.92
CA TYR A 307 -14.26 8.22 -10.97
C TYR A 307 -15.62 8.83 -10.57
N LEU A 308 -15.68 10.14 -10.34
CA LEU A 308 -16.93 10.85 -10.08
C LEU A 308 -17.72 11.09 -11.37
N MET A 309 -19.04 11.17 -11.26
CA MET A 309 -19.86 11.65 -12.38
C MET A 309 -19.49 13.08 -12.74
N GLN A 310 -19.66 13.44 -14.01
CA GLN A 310 -19.78 14.83 -14.41
C GLN A 310 -21.26 15.11 -14.64
N ASN A 311 -21.75 16.20 -14.07
CA ASN A 311 -23.09 16.68 -14.40
C ASN A 311 -23.13 17.27 -15.82
N ASP A 312 -24.32 17.63 -16.31
CA ASP A 312 -24.52 18.21 -17.65
C ASP A 312 -23.70 19.49 -17.91
N SER A 313 -23.21 20.15 -16.85
CA SER A 313 -22.34 21.32 -16.94
C SER A 313 -20.84 20.98 -17.06
N GLY A 314 -20.49 19.69 -17.12
CA GLY A 314 -19.11 19.20 -17.16
C GLY A 314 -18.35 19.39 -15.86
N LYS A 315 -19.06 19.70 -14.76
CA LYS A 315 -18.46 19.80 -13.42
C LYS A 315 -18.60 18.45 -12.72
N ASP A 316 -17.58 18.09 -11.96
CA ASP A 316 -17.61 16.87 -11.14
C ASP A 316 -18.79 16.97 -10.16
N ASP A 317 -19.69 16.00 -10.26
CA ASP A 317 -20.77 15.77 -9.32
C ASP A 317 -20.20 14.94 -8.15
N LEU A 318 -20.07 15.59 -7.00
CA LEU A 318 -19.59 14.95 -5.78
C LEU A 318 -20.64 14.02 -5.15
N SER A 319 -21.84 13.90 -5.72
CA SER A 319 -22.93 13.10 -5.14
C SER A 319 -23.06 11.69 -5.74
N ASP A 320 -22.40 11.39 -6.87
CA ASP A 320 -22.52 10.08 -7.52
C ASP A 320 -21.20 9.57 -8.12
N LEU A 321 -21.00 8.25 -7.99
CA LEU A 321 -19.94 7.52 -8.67
C LEU A 321 -20.41 7.19 -10.08
N GLY A 322 -19.77 7.75 -11.11
CA GLY A 322 -20.24 7.53 -12.48
C GLY A 322 -20.19 6.10 -12.91
N HIS A 323 -19.01 5.49 -12.77
CA HIS A 323 -18.87 4.06 -13.00
C HIS A 323 -17.84 3.50 -12.03
N ILE A 324 -18.26 2.49 -11.26
CA ILE A 324 -17.31 1.64 -10.53
C ILE A 324 -16.36 1.06 -11.58
N PRO A 325 -15.05 1.27 -11.42
CA PRO A 325 -14.10 0.80 -12.40
C PRO A 325 -14.12 -0.74 -12.46
N THR A 326 -14.11 -1.26 -13.67
CA THR A 326 -14.19 -2.69 -13.94
C THR A 326 -13.05 -3.11 -14.87
N PRO A 327 -12.78 -4.42 -15.02
CA PRO A 327 -11.78 -4.86 -15.97
C PRO A 327 -12.06 -4.44 -17.41
N SER A 328 -13.32 -4.24 -17.81
CA SER A 328 -13.67 -3.72 -19.15
C SER A 328 -13.34 -2.24 -19.32
N THR A 329 -13.26 -1.47 -18.23
CA THR A 329 -12.76 -0.09 -18.25
C THR A 329 -11.23 -0.02 -18.14
N GLY A 330 -10.55 -1.17 -18.09
CA GLY A 330 -9.09 -1.29 -17.98
C GLY A 330 -8.56 -1.21 -16.55
N PHE A 331 -9.43 -1.21 -15.54
CA PHE A 331 -9.02 -1.25 -14.14
C PHE A 331 -8.73 -2.69 -13.71
N GLN A 332 -7.47 -2.99 -13.37
CA GLN A 332 -7.00 -4.35 -13.14
C GLN A 332 -6.19 -4.49 -11.84
N SER A 333 -6.43 -3.63 -10.85
CA SER A 333 -5.65 -3.60 -9.60
C SER A 333 -5.82 -4.88 -8.78
N PHE A 334 -6.89 -5.63 -9.03
CA PHE A 334 -7.18 -6.94 -8.43
C PHE A 334 -6.92 -8.11 -9.40
N GLY A 335 -6.28 -7.89 -10.54
CA GLY A 335 -6.07 -8.90 -11.57
C GLY A 335 -7.31 -9.19 -12.43
N LEU A 336 -7.21 -10.21 -13.29
CA LEU A 336 -8.21 -10.57 -14.30
C LEU A 336 -8.47 -12.09 -14.34
N GLY A 337 -9.69 -12.47 -14.71
CA GLY A 337 -10.04 -13.85 -15.04
C GLY A 337 -9.94 -14.82 -13.86
N ALA A 338 -9.44 -16.04 -14.10
CA ALA A 338 -9.34 -17.10 -13.10
C ALA A 338 -8.35 -16.81 -11.95
N ARG A 339 -7.56 -15.73 -12.05
CA ARG A 339 -6.59 -15.30 -11.03
C ARG A 339 -6.96 -13.96 -10.40
N ILE A 340 -8.21 -13.54 -10.53
CA ILE A 340 -8.70 -12.34 -9.84
C ILE A 340 -8.56 -12.48 -8.32
N CYS A 341 -8.16 -11.41 -7.64
CA CYS A 341 -7.94 -11.39 -6.21
C CYS A 341 -9.24 -11.77 -5.49
N PRO A 342 -9.25 -12.87 -4.71
CA PRO A 342 -10.44 -13.27 -3.97
C PRO A 342 -10.78 -12.29 -2.84
N GLY A 343 -9.77 -11.55 -2.35
CA GLY A 343 -9.91 -10.55 -1.30
C GLY A 343 -10.39 -9.17 -1.77
N ARG A 344 -10.67 -8.95 -3.07
CA ARG A 344 -10.98 -7.61 -3.60
C ARG A 344 -12.10 -6.89 -2.86
N HIS A 345 -13.17 -7.61 -2.53
CA HIS A 345 -14.37 -7.03 -1.92
C HIS A 345 -14.17 -6.80 -0.42
N PHE A 346 -13.45 -7.71 0.22
CA PHE A 346 -13.01 -7.53 1.60
C PHE A 346 -12.13 -6.29 1.72
N PHE A 347 -11.10 -6.20 0.87
CA PHE A 347 -10.17 -5.08 0.86
C PHE A 347 -10.88 -3.75 0.61
N ILE A 348 -11.72 -3.62 -0.42
CA ILE A 348 -12.39 -2.35 -0.74
C ILE A 348 -13.23 -1.87 0.45
N ARG A 349 -14.05 -2.78 1.03
CA ARG A 349 -14.89 -2.47 2.20
C ARG A 349 -14.06 -2.05 3.41
N PHE A 350 -12.96 -2.74 3.60
CA PHE A 350 -12.08 -2.51 4.72
C PHE A 350 -11.29 -1.20 4.58
N ALA A 351 -10.79 -0.90 3.38
CA ALA A 351 -10.15 0.37 3.06
C ALA A 351 -11.08 1.55 3.31
N TYR A 352 -12.38 1.44 3.01
CA TYR A 352 -13.35 2.46 3.38
C TYR A 352 -13.37 2.73 4.88
N PHE A 353 -13.48 1.68 5.69
CA PHE A 353 -13.60 1.80 7.13
C PHE A 353 -12.35 2.47 7.74
N LEU A 354 -11.16 2.00 7.38
CA LEU A 354 -9.92 2.57 7.91
C LEU A 354 -9.65 4.00 7.43
N LEU A 355 -9.97 4.31 6.18
CA LEU A 355 -9.79 5.67 5.68
C LEU A 355 -10.81 6.63 6.28
N LEU A 356 -12.05 6.17 6.48
CA LEU A 356 -13.05 6.94 7.21
C LEU A 356 -12.59 7.21 8.64
N LEU A 357 -12.12 6.20 9.36
CA LEU A 357 -11.58 6.35 10.71
C LEU A 357 -10.37 7.29 10.73
N SER A 358 -9.44 7.12 9.79
CA SER A 358 -8.24 7.97 9.66
C SER A 358 -8.63 9.43 9.39
N LEU A 359 -9.64 9.65 8.55
CA LEU A 359 -10.14 10.96 8.22
C LEU A 359 -10.81 11.60 9.44
N LEU A 360 -11.65 10.86 10.16
CA LEU A 360 -12.28 11.35 11.39
C LEU A 360 -11.25 11.70 12.47
N LEU A 361 -10.22 10.87 12.64
CA LEU A 361 -9.11 11.16 13.55
C LEU A 361 -8.30 12.38 13.08
N ALA A 362 -8.05 12.53 11.77
CA ALA A 362 -7.36 13.68 11.23
C ALA A 362 -8.17 14.98 11.41
N LEU A 363 -9.49 14.92 11.22
CA LEU A 363 -10.40 16.02 11.46
C LEU A 363 -10.45 16.39 12.94
N TYR A 364 -10.50 15.40 13.82
CA TYR A 364 -10.45 15.61 15.26
C TYR A 364 -9.12 16.22 15.71
N ALA A 365 -8.00 15.73 15.17
CA ALA A 365 -6.67 16.25 15.46
C ALA A 365 -6.52 17.69 14.95
N GLN A 366 -7.04 18.02 13.76
CA GLN A 366 -7.07 19.38 13.24
C GLN A 366 -7.94 20.30 14.11
N ALA A 367 -9.13 19.84 14.54
CA ALA A 367 -9.99 20.59 15.44
C ALA A 367 -9.31 20.89 16.77
N LYS A 368 -8.67 19.89 17.39
CA LYS A 368 -7.88 20.07 18.63
C LYS A 368 -6.68 21.00 18.44
N MET A 369 -5.99 20.90 17.31
CA MET A 369 -4.89 21.80 17.00
C MET A 369 -5.38 23.25 16.84
N ILE A 370 -6.53 23.46 16.21
CA ILE A 370 -7.16 24.79 16.08
C ILE A 370 -7.61 25.31 17.44
N GLU A 371 -8.21 24.47 18.29
CA GLU A 371 -8.59 24.82 19.67
C GLU A 371 -7.37 25.27 20.47
N TYR A 372 -6.29 24.50 20.42
CA TYR A 372 -5.02 24.82 21.09
C TYR A 372 -4.40 26.13 20.59
N ILE A 373 -4.38 26.36 19.28
CA ILE A 373 -3.89 27.62 18.69
C ILE A 373 -4.77 28.80 19.11
N THR A 374 -6.09 28.60 19.17
CA THR A 374 -7.05 29.65 19.57
C THR A 374 -6.88 30.02 21.04
N GLU A 375 -6.71 29.02 21.92
CA GLU A 375 -6.41 29.21 23.33
C GLU A 375 -5.08 29.97 23.50
N ALA A 376 -4.01 29.51 22.84
CA ALA A 376 -2.71 30.17 22.89
C ALA A 376 -2.76 31.64 22.39
N HIS A 377 -3.52 31.91 21.33
CA HIS A 377 -3.72 33.27 20.81
C HIS A 377 -4.48 34.17 21.79
N ASN A 378 -5.51 33.64 22.45
CA ASN A 378 -6.28 34.38 23.46
C ASN A 378 -5.43 34.69 24.70
N THR A 379 -4.62 33.73 25.16
CA THR A 379 -3.64 33.95 26.24
C THR A 379 -2.63 35.03 25.86
N TYR A 380 -2.10 34.99 24.63
CA TYR A 380 -1.18 36.00 24.13
C TYR A 380 -1.80 37.40 24.10
N LYS A 381 -3.04 37.54 23.62
CA LYS A 381 -3.80 38.80 23.67
C LYS A 381 -4.00 39.32 25.09
N ALA A 382 -4.36 38.44 26.04
CA ALA A 382 -4.53 38.82 27.44
C ALA A 382 -3.22 39.36 28.06
N ILE A 383 -2.08 38.74 27.73
CA ILE A 383 -0.75 39.19 28.17
C ILE A 383 -0.43 40.57 27.57
N LEU A 384 -0.72 40.80 26.29
CA LEU A 384 -0.49 42.11 25.65
C LEU A 384 -1.33 43.22 26.32
N ILE A 385 -2.62 42.96 26.56
CA ILE A 385 -3.52 43.92 27.24
C ILE A 385 -3.02 44.21 28.66
N SER A 386 -2.55 43.21 29.39
CA SER A 386 -1.95 43.39 30.72
C SER A 386 -0.67 44.25 30.69
N LYS A 387 0.17 44.07 29.67
CA LYS A 387 1.36 44.92 29.46
C LYS A 387 1.00 46.37 29.12
N GLU A 388 -0.01 46.59 28.29
CA GLU A 388 -0.49 47.94 27.98
C GLU A 388 -1.08 48.63 29.22
N LEU A 389 -1.87 47.91 30.01
CA LEU A 389 -2.45 48.42 31.27
C LEU A 389 -1.37 48.74 32.31
N SER A 390 -0.39 47.85 32.50
CA SER A 390 0.72 48.10 33.44
C SER A 390 1.61 49.26 33.02
N SER A 391 1.88 49.44 31.72
CA SER A 391 2.60 50.61 31.20
C SER A 391 1.82 51.92 31.40
N SER A 392 0.49 51.87 31.25
CA SER A 392 -0.39 53.02 31.47
C SER A 392 -0.50 53.41 32.95
N ILE A 393 -0.48 52.43 33.86
CA ILE A 393 -0.47 52.67 35.31
C ILE A 393 0.88 53.23 35.75
N SER A 394 2.00 52.71 35.22
CA SER A 394 3.34 53.21 35.56
C SER A 394 3.57 54.68 35.16
N CYS A 395 2.99 55.16 34.06
CA CYS A 395 3.08 56.58 33.67
C CYS A 395 2.26 57.54 34.56
N LYS A 396 1.23 57.07 35.26
CA LYS A 396 0.41 57.93 36.15
C LYS A 396 0.95 58.08 37.57
N VAL A 397 2.00 57.33 37.95
CA VAL A 397 2.61 57.40 39.29
C VAL A 397 3.84 58.33 39.32
N SER A 398 4.10 59.07 38.24
CA SER A 398 5.10 60.15 38.21
C SER A 398 4.62 61.39 39.00
N CYS A 399 4.96 61.38 40.29
CA CYS A 399 5.43 62.52 41.08
C CYS A 399 4.50 63.74 41.21
N HIS A 400 3.67 63.72 42.26
CA HIS A 400 3.46 64.91 43.10
C HIS A 400 4.15 64.66 44.45
N CYS A 401 5.45 64.96 44.53
CA CYS A 401 6.10 65.20 45.81
C CYS A 401 5.82 66.65 46.20
N PRO A 402 5.13 66.92 47.32
CA PRO A 402 5.04 68.28 47.83
C PRO A 402 6.44 68.76 48.26
N PRO A 403 6.77 70.04 48.04
CA PRO A 403 8.08 70.56 48.39
C PRO A 403 8.26 70.51 49.92
N LEU A 404 9.35 69.88 50.37
CA LEU A 404 9.81 69.95 51.74
C LEU A 404 10.28 71.39 52.03
N SER A 405 9.52 72.09 52.86
CA SER A 405 9.92 73.35 53.49
C SER A 405 10.91 73.05 54.63
N ILE A 406 12.10 73.66 54.55
CA ILE A 406 13.08 73.78 55.64
C ILE A 406 12.70 74.94 56.54
#